data_AF-A0AAD5U1J4-F1
#
_entry.id   AF-A0AAD5U1J4-F1
#
_cell.length_a   1.000
_cell.length_b   1.000
_cell.length_c   1.000
_cell.angle_alpha   90.00
_cell.angle_beta   90.00
_cell.angle_gamma   90.00
#
_symmetry.space_group_name_H-M   'P 1'
#
loop_
_entity.id
_entity.type
_entity.pdbx_description
1 polymer ?
#
loop_
_entity_poly.entity_id
_entity_poly.type
_entity_poly.pdbx_seq_one_letter_code
_entity_poly.pdbx_strand_id
1 'polypeptide(L)'
;MLSEIAFLVKGVKRGWKLKWDPDLDFIERYPEVVANQTRIVLEFGKNCRDQMTGVAGKATLNVQKKEKLLPLSAGSSVLEQQKVTSTVLTSAPSGKTVHEQTKNYIRVLMKEKGVASFKYLENCIESRKKDSKLENNLLNVKPVADEFVKTVIGEACMEVQGSLVLKTLENAVVDEFRKPILQLFQKKKTLKKNEIVGHCENIVKKEFPKNLYREILKEFAVSKGPVWSLKEPS
;
A
#
# COMPACT_ATOMS: atom_id res chain seq x y z
N MET A 1 22.59 -7.44 0.16
CA MET A 1 22.13 -6.11 -0.32
C MET A 1 23.09 -4.98 0.04
N LEU A 2 23.26 -4.53 1.29
CA LEU A 2 24.22 -3.43 1.58
C LEU A 2 25.69 -3.77 1.24
N SER A 3 26.08 -5.03 1.39
CA SER A 3 27.41 -5.54 1.02
C SER A 3 27.70 -5.55 -0.48
N GLU A 4 26.68 -5.40 -1.34
CA GLU A 4 26.86 -5.31 -2.79
C GLU A 4 27.34 -3.92 -3.19
N ILE A 5 26.83 -2.88 -2.55
CA ILE A 5 27.04 -1.47 -2.91
C ILE A 5 28.02 -0.72 -1.98
N ALA A 6 28.33 -1.28 -0.81
CA ALA A 6 29.22 -0.69 0.18
C ALA A 6 30.14 -1.73 0.83
N PHE A 7 31.29 -1.27 1.33
CA PHE A 7 32.18 -2.05 2.19
C PHE A 7 32.17 -1.48 3.61
N LEU A 8 32.28 -2.39 4.59
CA LEU A 8 32.40 -2.02 5.99
C LEU A 8 33.88 -1.69 6.29
N VAL A 9 34.17 -0.43 6.59
CA VAL A 9 35.49 0.03 7.01
C VAL A 9 35.75 -0.44 8.44
N LYS A 10 36.77 -1.30 8.60
CA LYS A 10 37.24 -1.78 9.90
C LYS A 10 38.35 -0.83 10.39
N GLY A 11 38.15 -0.20 11.55
CA GLY A 11 39.10 0.76 12.13
C GLY A 11 38.48 1.56 13.29
N VAL A 12 39.17 2.62 13.73
CA VAL A 12 38.75 3.49 14.86
C VAL A 12 37.38 4.14 14.63
N LYS A 13 37.01 4.40 13.37
CA LYS A 13 35.66 4.81 12.97
C LYS A 13 35.06 3.70 12.10
N ARG A 14 34.29 2.79 12.74
CA ARG A 14 33.53 1.78 12.00
C ARG A 14 32.41 2.47 11.21
N GLY A 15 32.34 2.21 9.91
CA GLY A 15 31.34 2.82 9.04
C GLY A 15 31.25 2.11 7.70
N TRP A 16 30.14 2.33 7.01
CA TRP A 16 29.97 1.87 5.63
C TRP A 16 30.53 2.93 4.68
N LYS A 17 31.34 2.51 3.71
CA LYS A 17 31.80 3.34 2.60
C LYS A 17 31.32 2.73 1.29
N LEU A 18 30.82 3.56 0.38
CA LEU A 18 30.38 3.10 -0.95
C LEU A 18 31.56 2.54 -1.73
N LYS A 19 31.31 1.52 -2.55
CA LYS A 19 32.34 0.92 -3.41
C LYS A 19 32.71 1.78 -4.61
N TRP A 20 31.81 2.66 -5.03
CA TRP A 20 32.02 3.56 -6.16
C TRP A 20 32.44 4.94 -5.68
N ASP A 21 33.36 5.53 -6.44
CA ASP A 21 33.76 6.92 -6.25
C ASP A 21 32.67 7.88 -6.73
N PRO A 22 32.60 9.10 -6.16
CA PRO A 22 31.64 10.10 -6.60
C PRO A 22 31.86 10.49 -8.06
N ASP A 23 30.76 10.66 -8.79
CA ASP A 23 30.76 11.22 -10.14
C ASP A 23 30.98 12.75 -10.06
N LEU A 24 32.21 13.18 -10.28
CA LEU A 24 32.60 14.59 -10.17
C LEU A 24 31.91 15.47 -11.23
N ASP A 25 31.73 14.95 -12.44
CA ASP A 25 31.08 15.67 -13.53
C ASP A 25 29.60 15.92 -13.21
N PHE A 26 28.93 14.93 -12.60
CA PHE A 26 27.55 15.09 -12.13
C PHE A 26 27.44 16.13 -11.02
N ILE A 27 28.39 16.13 -10.08
CA ILE A 27 28.41 17.08 -8.96
C ILE A 27 28.59 18.51 -9.46
N GLU A 28 29.48 18.73 -10.43
CA GLU A 28 29.71 20.04 -11.02
C GLU A 28 28.53 20.51 -11.88
N ARG A 29 27.90 19.59 -12.61
CA ARG A 29 26.79 19.92 -13.52
C ARG A 29 25.47 20.19 -12.81
N TYR A 30 25.23 19.58 -11.63
CA TYR A 30 23.95 19.67 -10.91
C TYR A 30 24.13 19.92 -9.41
N PRO A 31 24.76 21.04 -9.00
CA PRO A 31 25.07 21.31 -7.60
C PRO A 31 23.82 21.42 -6.71
N GLU A 32 22.71 21.92 -7.25
CA GLU A 32 21.43 22.04 -6.54
C GLU A 32 20.79 20.68 -6.24
N VAL A 33 20.90 19.73 -7.17
CA VAL A 33 20.40 18.35 -6.98
C VAL A 33 21.20 17.67 -5.88
N VAL A 34 22.53 17.79 -5.93
CA VAL A 34 23.44 17.24 -4.91
C VAL A 34 23.15 17.85 -3.53
N ALA A 35 22.95 19.16 -3.45
CA ALA A 35 22.61 19.84 -2.20
C ALA A 35 21.28 19.33 -1.63
N ASN A 36 20.25 19.19 -2.46
CA ASN A 36 18.93 18.71 -2.02
C ASN A 36 18.99 17.23 -1.57
N GLN A 37 19.66 16.37 -2.32
CA GLN A 37 19.83 14.96 -1.94
C GLN A 37 20.62 14.82 -0.64
N THR A 38 21.69 15.62 -0.48
CA THR A 38 22.49 15.64 0.75
C THR A 38 21.63 16.03 1.95
N ARG A 39 20.79 17.06 1.82
CA ARG A 39 19.86 17.48 2.88
C ARG A 39 18.88 16.36 3.25
N ILE A 40 18.27 15.70 2.27
CA ILE A 40 17.32 14.60 2.49
C ILE A 40 17.99 13.44 3.24
N VAL A 41 19.19 13.03 2.82
CA VAL A 41 19.92 11.92 3.45
C VAL A 41 20.32 12.27 4.89
N LEU A 42 20.73 13.52 5.15
CA LEU A 42 21.05 13.99 6.50
C LEU A 42 19.83 14.04 7.41
N GLU A 43 18.70 14.58 6.95
CA GLU A 43 17.44 14.60 7.70
C GLU A 43 16.95 13.18 8.02
N PHE A 44 17.00 12.28 7.05
CA PHE A 44 16.63 10.88 7.25
C PHE A 44 17.55 10.19 8.26
N GLY A 45 18.88 10.38 8.12
CA GLY A 45 19.87 9.84 9.05
C GLY A 45 19.70 10.35 10.48
N LYS A 46 19.34 11.64 10.65
CA LYS A 46 19.02 12.22 11.96
C LYS A 46 17.76 11.60 12.54
N ASN A 47 16.68 11.50 11.78
CA ASN A 47 15.43 10.88 12.23
C ASN A 47 15.62 9.42 12.65
N CYS A 48 16.36 8.63 11.87
CA CYS A 48 16.69 7.25 12.23
C CYS A 48 17.53 7.18 13.52
N ARG A 49 18.51 8.08 13.68
CA ARG A 49 19.32 8.14 14.91
C ARG A 49 18.47 8.47 16.12
N ASP A 50 17.63 9.50 16.02
CA ASP A 50 16.77 9.95 17.11
C ASP A 50 15.79 8.85 17.55
N GLN A 51 15.25 8.08 16.60
CA GLN A 51 14.43 6.90 16.89
C GLN A 51 15.22 5.78 17.60
N MET A 52 16.49 5.57 17.23
CA MET A 52 17.33 4.55 17.87
C MET A 52 17.81 4.98 19.26
N THR A 53 18.11 6.27 19.47
CA THR A 53 18.57 6.79 20.77
C THR A 53 17.42 7.04 21.75
N GLY A 54 16.19 7.23 21.26
CA GLY A 54 14.99 7.47 22.09
C GLY A 54 14.47 6.25 22.88
N VAL A 55 15.05 5.06 22.69
CA VAL A 55 14.64 3.82 23.39
C VAL A 55 15.44 3.57 24.68
N ALA A 56 16.49 4.35 24.95
CA ALA A 56 17.28 4.24 26.18
C ALA A 56 16.89 5.33 27.20
N GLY A 57 15.65 5.27 27.73
CA GLY A 57 15.27 6.04 28.91
C GLY A 57 13.97 6.83 28.79
N LYS A 58 12.84 6.12 28.72
CA LYS A 58 11.57 6.42 29.42
C LYS A 58 10.50 5.46 28.89
N ALA A 59 10.53 4.25 29.43
CA ALA A 59 9.34 3.42 29.47
C ALA A 59 8.26 4.19 30.25
N THR A 60 7.33 4.81 29.54
CA THR A 60 6.02 5.12 30.10
C THR A 60 5.07 4.08 29.51
N LEU A 61 5.09 2.92 30.15
CA LEU A 61 4.04 1.92 30.06
C LEU A 61 2.74 2.57 30.51
N ASN A 62 1.91 3.03 29.57
CA ASN A 62 0.53 3.36 29.88
C ASN A 62 -0.29 2.06 29.86
N VAL A 63 -0.08 1.23 30.88
CA VAL A 63 -0.95 0.11 31.21
C VAL A 63 -2.23 0.72 31.76
N GLN A 64 -3.29 0.74 30.93
CA GLN A 64 -4.61 1.10 31.40
C GLN A 64 -5.05 0.07 32.45
N LYS A 65 -5.16 0.57 33.67
CA LYS A 65 -5.55 -0.12 34.89
C LYS A 65 -6.98 -0.63 34.75
N LYS A 66 -7.13 -1.94 34.93
CA LYS A 66 -8.38 -2.70 34.98
C LYS A 66 -9.03 -2.46 36.35
N GLU A 67 -10.06 -1.63 36.43
CA GLU A 67 -10.97 -1.59 37.57
C GLU A 67 -12.34 -2.15 37.16
N LYS A 68 -12.72 -3.21 37.88
CA LYS A 68 -14.02 -3.87 37.87
C LYS A 68 -14.90 -3.15 38.88
N LEU A 69 -16.14 -2.78 38.51
CA LEU A 69 -17.38 -3.01 39.27
C LEU A 69 -18.58 -2.47 38.45
N LEU A 70 -19.67 -3.24 38.47
CA LEU A 70 -20.92 -3.16 37.67
C LEU A 70 -21.95 -2.17 38.29
N PRO A 71 -23.24 -2.15 37.87
CA PRO A 71 -23.80 -1.71 36.59
C PRO A 71 -24.95 -0.68 36.80
N LEU A 72 -25.44 -0.04 35.72
CA LEU A 72 -26.86 0.29 35.43
C LEU A 72 -27.02 1.58 34.60
N SER A 73 -28.00 1.49 33.68
CA SER A 73 -28.87 2.56 33.19
C SER A 73 -28.52 3.26 31.87
N ALA A 74 -29.36 2.93 30.88
CA ALA A 74 -30.04 3.81 29.92
C ALA A 74 -29.22 4.73 29.01
N GLY A 75 -29.27 4.39 27.72
CA GLY A 75 -29.66 5.31 26.65
C GLY A 75 -28.67 6.41 26.27
N SER A 76 -28.02 6.26 25.11
CA SER A 76 -28.30 7.11 23.95
C SER A 76 -27.33 6.81 22.81
N SER A 77 -27.93 6.71 21.62
CA SER A 77 -27.29 6.73 20.32
C SER A 77 -26.34 7.92 20.20
N VAL A 78 -25.06 7.64 19.93
CA VAL A 78 -24.14 8.63 19.35
C VAL A 78 -23.43 7.98 18.18
N LEU A 79 -23.66 8.57 17.01
CA LEU A 79 -23.00 8.31 15.74
C LEU A 79 -21.48 8.44 15.90
N GLU A 80 -20.79 7.30 15.82
CA GLU A 80 -19.33 7.27 15.81
C GLU A 80 -18.85 7.54 14.37
N GLN A 81 -18.57 8.81 14.08
CA GLN A 81 -17.83 9.21 12.90
C GLN A 81 -16.40 8.68 13.03
N GLN A 82 -16.15 7.54 12.38
CA GLN A 82 -14.80 7.01 12.19
C GLN A 82 -13.94 8.03 11.45
N LYS A 83 -13.07 8.68 12.20
CA LYS A 83 -11.99 9.54 11.71
C LYS A 83 -10.94 8.65 11.05
N VAL A 84 -11.08 8.46 9.74
CA VAL A 84 -10.14 7.74 8.89
C VAL A 84 -8.78 8.46 8.94
N THR A 85 -7.87 7.96 9.76
CA THR A 85 -6.50 8.45 9.89
C THR A 85 -5.77 8.07 8.60
N SER A 86 -5.78 9.00 7.64
CA SER A 86 -5.32 8.82 6.28
C SER A 86 -3.86 9.26 6.17
N THR A 87 -2.92 8.36 6.45
CA THR A 87 -1.49 8.67 6.45
C THR A 87 -0.84 8.63 5.05
N VAL A 88 -1.58 8.34 3.97
CA VAL A 88 -0.97 8.04 2.64
C VAL A 88 -1.61 8.82 1.46
N LEU A 89 -2.55 9.74 1.72
CA LEU A 89 -3.19 10.54 0.65
C LEU A 89 -2.27 11.59 -0.02
N THR A 90 -0.96 11.61 0.26
CA THR A 90 -0.03 12.64 -0.23
C THR A 90 0.79 12.25 -1.46
N SER A 91 0.56 11.08 -2.08
CA SER A 91 1.24 10.77 -3.34
C SER A 91 0.90 11.82 -4.40
N ALA A 92 1.90 12.36 -5.10
CA ALA A 92 1.68 13.35 -6.14
C ALA A 92 0.77 12.77 -7.25
N PRO A 93 -0.10 13.57 -7.87
CA PRO A 93 -0.91 13.11 -9.00
C PRO A 93 0.02 12.60 -10.12
N SER A 94 -0.15 11.34 -10.52
CA SER A 94 0.64 10.73 -11.61
C SER A 94 -0.26 10.40 -12.79
N GLY A 95 0.12 10.83 -14.00
CA GLY A 95 -0.68 10.68 -15.22
C GLY A 95 -0.90 12.02 -15.93
N LYS A 96 -1.05 11.96 -17.26
CA LYS A 96 -1.22 13.13 -18.14
C LYS A 96 -2.68 13.45 -18.41
N THR A 97 -3.58 12.51 -18.15
CA THR A 97 -5.02 12.66 -18.35
C THR A 97 -5.78 12.44 -17.05
N VAL A 98 -7.02 12.96 -16.96
CA VAL A 98 -7.92 12.73 -15.82
C VAL A 98 -8.09 11.23 -15.58
N HIS A 99 -8.24 10.45 -16.66
CA HIS A 99 -8.37 9.00 -16.64
C HIS A 99 -7.15 8.31 -16.01
N GLU A 100 -5.95 8.63 -16.49
CA GLU A 100 -4.71 8.08 -15.95
C GLU A 100 -4.52 8.44 -14.47
N GLN A 101 -4.76 9.71 -14.10
CA GLN A 101 -4.63 10.14 -12.71
C GLN A 101 -5.61 9.41 -11.79
N THR A 102 -6.86 9.24 -12.23
CA THR A 102 -7.89 8.51 -11.48
C THR A 102 -7.50 7.04 -11.32
N LYS A 103 -7.07 6.40 -12.40
CA LYS A 103 -6.67 4.98 -12.43
C LYS A 103 -5.44 4.73 -11.55
N ASN A 104 -4.43 5.60 -11.63
CA ASN A 104 -3.23 5.51 -10.80
C ASN A 104 -3.54 5.75 -9.33
N TYR A 105 -4.42 6.70 -9.02
CA TYR A 105 -4.85 6.95 -7.65
C TYR A 105 -5.60 5.74 -7.06
N ILE A 106 -6.53 5.13 -7.81
CA ILE A 106 -7.19 3.87 -7.40
C ILE A 106 -6.14 2.78 -7.14
N ARG A 107 -5.14 2.62 -8.01
CA ARG A 107 -4.08 1.64 -7.81
C ARG A 107 -3.28 1.88 -6.53
N VAL A 108 -2.96 3.13 -6.21
CA VAL A 108 -2.26 3.47 -4.95
C VAL A 108 -3.10 3.08 -3.75
N LEU A 109 -4.38 3.49 -3.73
CA LEU A 109 -5.32 3.13 -2.64
C LEU A 109 -5.43 1.61 -2.47
N MET A 110 -5.57 0.90 -3.58
CA MET A 110 -5.73 -0.55 -3.57
C MET A 110 -4.44 -1.31 -3.24
N LYS A 111 -3.26 -0.81 -3.60
CA LYS A 111 -1.98 -1.40 -3.16
C LYS A 111 -1.81 -1.32 -1.64
N GLU A 112 -2.34 -0.27 -1.02
CA GLU A 112 -2.31 -0.12 0.44
C GLU A 112 -3.35 -1.01 1.14
N LYS A 113 -4.61 -0.97 0.69
CA LYS A 113 -5.72 -1.68 1.36
C LYS A 113 -5.85 -3.15 0.92
N GLY A 114 -5.56 -3.44 -0.34
CA GLY A 114 -5.77 -4.74 -0.99
C GLY A 114 -7.20 -5.01 -1.41
N VAL A 115 -8.15 -4.71 -0.52
CA VAL A 115 -9.60 -4.90 -0.72
C VAL A 115 -10.34 -3.63 -0.30
N ALA A 116 -11.28 -3.18 -1.12
CA ALA A 116 -12.08 -1.99 -0.81
C ALA A 116 -13.54 -2.15 -1.24
N SER A 117 -14.43 -1.42 -0.61
CA SER A 117 -15.79 -1.24 -1.12
C SER A 117 -15.83 -0.22 -2.27
N PHE A 118 -16.85 -0.33 -3.13
CA PHE A 118 -17.07 0.65 -4.20
C PHE A 118 -17.26 2.07 -3.63
N LYS A 119 -18.09 2.19 -2.58
CA LYS A 119 -18.36 3.45 -1.88
C LYS A 119 -17.09 4.08 -1.27
N TYR A 120 -16.18 3.27 -0.74
CA TYR A 120 -14.90 3.75 -0.24
C TYR A 120 -14.08 4.42 -1.35
N LEU A 121 -13.92 3.76 -2.50
CA LEU A 121 -13.17 4.32 -3.62
C LEU A 121 -13.81 5.61 -4.16
N GLU A 122 -15.14 5.64 -4.30
CA GLU A 122 -15.87 6.85 -4.70
C GLU A 122 -15.59 8.01 -3.74
N ASN A 123 -15.72 7.77 -2.43
CA ASN A 123 -15.44 8.80 -1.41
C ASN A 123 -13.99 9.28 -1.48
N CYS A 124 -13.02 8.38 -1.62
CA CYS A 124 -11.61 8.75 -1.74
C CYS A 124 -11.33 9.59 -2.99
N ILE A 125 -11.97 9.26 -4.12
CA ILE A 125 -11.85 10.04 -5.36
C ILE A 125 -12.50 11.41 -5.18
N GLU A 126 -13.68 11.47 -4.58
CA GLU A 126 -14.40 12.72 -4.34
C GLU A 126 -13.64 13.65 -3.37
N SER A 127 -13.04 13.10 -2.32
CA SER A 127 -12.14 13.84 -1.44
C SER A 127 -10.91 14.36 -2.20
N ARG A 128 -10.34 13.55 -3.09
CA ARG A 128 -9.18 13.92 -3.91
C ARG A 128 -9.49 15.04 -4.90
N LYS A 129 -10.69 15.09 -5.48
CA LYS A 129 -11.13 16.19 -6.35
C LYS A 129 -11.10 17.54 -5.63
N LYS A 130 -11.47 17.55 -4.35
CA LYS A 130 -11.59 18.76 -3.52
C LYS A 130 -10.28 19.21 -2.90
N ASP A 131 -9.22 18.43 -3.06
CA ASP A 131 -7.92 18.73 -2.46
C ASP A 131 -7.18 19.80 -3.27
N SER A 132 -7.27 21.04 -2.78
CA SER A 132 -6.62 22.22 -3.36
C SER A 132 -5.12 22.29 -3.12
N LYS A 133 -4.57 21.41 -2.27
CA LYS A 133 -3.13 21.39 -1.94
C LYS A 133 -2.31 20.61 -2.98
N LEU A 134 -2.97 19.88 -3.86
CA LEU A 134 -2.31 19.08 -4.89
C LEU A 134 -2.12 19.90 -6.16
N GLU A 135 -0.86 20.27 -6.42
CA GLU A 135 -0.47 20.81 -7.71
C GLU A 135 -0.77 19.80 -8.83
N ASN A 136 -1.22 20.29 -9.99
CA ASN A 136 -1.54 19.48 -11.18
C ASN A 136 -2.63 18.41 -10.98
N ASN A 137 -3.58 18.66 -10.08
CA ASN A 137 -4.73 17.80 -9.85
C ASN A 137 -5.77 17.94 -10.98
N LEU A 138 -5.67 17.08 -12.00
CA LEU A 138 -6.60 17.07 -13.13
C LEU A 138 -7.99 16.54 -12.74
N LEU A 139 -8.14 15.92 -11.57
CA LEU A 139 -9.44 15.46 -11.06
C LEU A 139 -10.36 16.62 -10.61
N ASN A 140 -9.80 17.82 -10.36
CA ASN A 140 -10.58 18.98 -9.93
C ASN A 140 -11.39 19.66 -11.05
N VAL A 141 -11.34 19.12 -12.28
CA VAL A 141 -12.12 19.68 -13.40
C VAL A 141 -13.58 19.21 -13.28
N LYS A 142 -14.51 20.17 -13.13
CA LYS A 142 -15.97 19.89 -13.14
C LYS A 142 -16.46 19.55 -14.55
N PRO A 143 -17.46 18.65 -14.72
CA PRO A 143 -17.89 17.57 -13.84
C PRO A 143 -17.33 16.22 -14.31
N VAL A 144 -16.55 15.55 -13.47
CA VAL A 144 -16.29 14.11 -13.65
C VAL A 144 -17.59 13.37 -13.33
N ALA A 145 -18.32 12.95 -14.37
CA ALA A 145 -19.57 12.22 -14.23
C ALA A 145 -19.39 10.94 -13.38
N ASP A 146 -20.38 10.58 -12.58
CA ASP A 146 -20.33 9.36 -11.74
C ASP A 146 -20.09 8.09 -12.59
N GLU A 147 -20.58 8.09 -13.83
CA GLU A 147 -20.35 7.03 -14.82
C GLU A 147 -18.86 6.87 -15.20
N PHE A 148 -18.11 7.98 -15.26
CA PHE A 148 -16.67 7.93 -15.49
C PHE A 148 -15.97 7.23 -14.33
N VAL A 149 -16.29 7.59 -13.09
CA VAL A 149 -15.68 6.96 -11.90
C VAL A 149 -15.98 5.46 -11.88
N LYS A 150 -17.23 5.08 -12.14
CA LYS A 150 -17.64 3.67 -12.30
C LYS A 150 -16.83 2.94 -13.37
N THR A 151 -16.63 3.57 -14.52
CA THR A 151 -15.88 3.00 -15.64
C THR A 151 -14.41 2.79 -15.27
N VAL A 152 -13.74 3.79 -14.70
CA VAL A 152 -12.32 3.66 -14.31
C VAL A 152 -12.12 2.63 -13.19
N ILE A 153 -13.02 2.59 -12.21
CA ILE A 153 -13.01 1.53 -11.19
C ILE A 153 -13.22 0.16 -11.84
N GLY A 154 -14.19 0.03 -12.75
CA GLY A 154 -14.48 -1.20 -13.47
C GLY A 154 -13.33 -1.65 -14.38
N GLU A 155 -12.49 -0.75 -14.87
CA GLU A 155 -11.27 -1.09 -15.59
C GLU A 155 -10.16 -1.61 -14.67
N ALA A 156 -9.90 -0.92 -13.56
CA ALA A 156 -8.78 -1.22 -12.66
C ALA A 156 -9.06 -2.40 -11.71
N CYS A 157 -10.31 -2.55 -11.28
CA CYS A 157 -10.72 -3.47 -10.22
C CYS A 157 -11.70 -4.53 -10.73
N MET A 158 -11.69 -5.68 -10.06
CA MET A 158 -12.65 -6.76 -10.24
C MET A 158 -13.47 -6.93 -8.97
N GLU A 159 -14.76 -7.16 -9.13
CA GLU A 159 -15.63 -7.52 -8.03
C GLU A 159 -15.44 -8.99 -7.64
N VAL A 160 -15.19 -9.22 -6.35
CA VAL A 160 -15.02 -10.52 -5.73
C VAL A 160 -15.81 -10.51 -4.43
N GLN A 161 -16.95 -11.21 -4.42
CA GLN A 161 -17.84 -11.32 -3.26
C GLN A 161 -18.32 -9.96 -2.71
N GLY A 162 -18.73 -9.05 -3.59
CA GLY A 162 -19.19 -7.71 -3.20
C GLY A 162 -18.09 -6.75 -2.79
N SER A 163 -16.82 -7.17 -2.87
CA SER A 163 -15.64 -6.33 -2.61
C SER A 163 -14.84 -6.13 -3.88
N LEU A 164 -14.12 -5.02 -3.99
CA LEU A 164 -13.25 -4.73 -5.13
C LEU A 164 -11.81 -5.13 -4.82
N VAL A 165 -11.13 -5.70 -5.81
CA VAL A 165 -9.71 -6.07 -5.77
C VAL A 165 -9.05 -5.66 -7.09
N LEU A 166 -7.77 -5.27 -7.07
CA LEU A 166 -7.03 -4.95 -8.29
C LEU A 166 -6.95 -6.15 -9.23
N LYS A 167 -7.24 -5.93 -10.52
CA LYS A 167 -7.14 -6.96 -11.57
C LYS A 167 -5.70 -7.38 -11.85
N THR A 168 -4.78 -6.42 -11.85
CA THR A 168 -3.39 -6.56 -12.28
C THR A 168 -2.47 -5.78 -11.35
N LEU A 169 -1.27 -6.30 -11.15
CA LEU A 169 -0.16 -5.66 -10.46
C LEU A 169 0.90 -5.09 -11.39
N GLU A 170 0.62 -5.09 -12.70
CA GLU A 170 1.56 -4.69 -13.75
C GLU A 170 2.84 -5.54 -13.75
N ASN A 171 2.71 -6.79 -13.31
CA ASN A 171 3.77 -7.79 -13.35
C ASN A 171 3.20 -9.04 -14.02
N ALA A 172 3.57 -9.26 -15.28
CA ALA A 172 3.02 -10.34 -16.11
C ALA A 172 3.16 -11.73 -15.47
N VAL A 173 4.26 -11.99 -14.76
CA VAL A 173 4.52 -13.27 -14.08
C VAL A 173 3.57 -13.45 -12.89
N VAL A 174 3.33 -12.39 -12.12
CA VAL A 174 2.39 -12.41 -10.99
C VAL A 174 0.94 -12.50 -11.49
N ASP A 175 0.62 -11.72 -12.52
CA ASP A 175 -0.73 -11.57 -13.05
C ASP A 175 -1.26 -12.83 -13.75
N GLU A 176 -0.36 -13.64 -14.34
CA GLU A 176 -0.66 -14.95 -14.92
C GLU A 176 -1.37 -15.86 -13.91
N PHE A 177 -0.90 -15.87 -12.65
CA PHE A 177 -1.50 -16.67 -11.57
C PHE A 177 -2.57 -15.92 -10.79
N ARG A 178 -2.48 -14.59 -10.70
CA ARG A 178 -3.44 -13.76 -9.95
C ARG A 178 -4.87 -13.91 -10.45
N LYS A 179 -5.08 -13.82 -11.77
CA LYS A 179 -6.42 -13.83 -12.36
C LYS A 179 -7.20 -15.12 -12.05
N PRO A 180 -6.64 -16.33 -12.21
CA PRO A 180 -7.25 -17.58 -11.75
C PRO A 180 -7.63 -17.58 -10.27
N ILE A 181 -6.78 -17.01 -9.39
CA ILE A 181 -7.04 -16.96 -7.94
C ILE A 181 -8.25 -16.07 -7.64
N LEU A 182 -8.33 -14.89 -8.26
CA LEU A 182 -9.47 -13.99 -8.09
C LEU A 182 -10.78 -14.64 -8.56
N GLN A 183 -10.76 -15.33 -9.71
CA GLN A 183 -11.90 -16.10 -10.21
C GLN A 183 -12.31 -17.22 -9.25
N LEU A 184 -11.35 -17.85 -8.57
CA LEU A 184 -11.64 -18.88 -7.57
C LEU A 184 -12.30 -18.28 -6.32
N PHE A 185 -11.84 -17.11 -5.86
CA PHE A 185 -12.50 -16.36 -4.79
C PHE A 185 -13.88 -15.83 -5.18
N GLN A 186 -14.17 -15.58 -6.46
CA GLN A 186 -15.55 -15.26 -6.86
C GLN A 186 -16.52 -16.42 -6.57
N LYS A 187 -16.02 -17.67 -6.59
CA LYS A 187 -16.84 -18.88 -6.39
C LYS A 187 -16.87 -19.38 -4.95
N LYS A 188 -15.82 -19.14 -4.16
CA LYS A 188 -15.70 -19.65 -2.78
C LYS A 188 -15.20 -18.58 -1.81
N LYS A 189 -15.84 -18.50 -0.63
CA LYS A 189 -15.48 -17.55 0.45
C LYS A 189 -14.12 -17.82 1.07
N THR A 190 -13.75 -19.08 1.19
CA THR A 190 -12.49 -19.52 1.76
C THR A 190 -11.84 -20.54 0.84
N LEU A 191 -10.51 -20.54 0.80
CA LEU A 191 -9.71 -21.39 -0.06
C LEU A 191 -8.56 -22.02 0.70
N LYS A 192 -8.34 -23.32 0.50
CA LYS A 192 -7.14 -24.02 0.99
C LYS A 192 -6.00 -23.89 -0.02
N LYS A 193 -4.76 -23.98 0.45
CA LYS A 193 -3.56 -23.91 -0.40
C LYS A 193 -3.62 -24.88 -1.59
N ASN A 194 -3.98 -26.15 -1.36
CA ASN A 194 -4.02 -27.16 -2.42
C ASN A 194 -5.08 -26.87 -3.48
N GLU A 195 -6.21 -26.26 -3.11
CA GLU A 195 -7.25 -25.85 -4.06
C GLU A 195 -6.75 -24.72 -4.96
N ILE A 196 -6.06 -23.73 -4.36
CA ILE A 196 -5.49 -22.59 -5.09
C ILE A 196 -4.44 -23.07 -6.08
N VAL A 197 -3.47 -23.86 -5.60
CA VAL A 197 -2.36 -24.37 -6.42
C VAL A 197 -2.91 -25.24 -7.56
N GLY A 198 -3.72 -26.25 -7.24
CA GLY A 198 -4.26 -27.15 -8.26
C GLY A 198 -5.16 -26.44 -9.28
N HIS A 199 -5.93 -25.43 -8.87
CA HIS A 199 -6.73 -24.64 -9.81
C HIS A 199 -5.87 -23.83 -10.78
N CYS A 200 -4.83 -23.18 -10.27
CA CYS A 200 -3.94 -22.36 -11.10
C CYS A 200 -3.11 -23.22 -12.05
N GLU A 201 -2.54 -24.33 -11.57
CA GLU A 201 -1.77 -25.26 -12.41
C GLU A 201 -2.63 -25.86 -13.53
N ASN A 202 -3.90 -26.14 -13.24
CA ASN A 202 -4.83 -26.63 -14.26
C ASN A 202 -5.18 -25.56 -15.32
N ILE A 203 -5.26 -24.28 -14.95
CA ILE A 203 -5.60 -23.20 -15.90
C ILE A 203 -4.37 -22.74 -16.69
N VAL A 204 -3.26 -22.48 -15.98
CA VAL A 204 -2.03 -21.91 -16.55
C VAL A 204 -1.19 -22.99 -17.25
N LYS A 205 -1.40 -24.28 -16.92
CA LYS A 205 -0.62 -25.41 -17.43
C LYS A 205 0.88 -25.31 -17.09
N LYS A 206 1.21 -24.71 -15.94
CA LYS A 206 2.56 -24.56 -15.38
C LYS A 206 2.53 -24.80 -13.88
N GLU A 207 3.64 -25.26 -13.31
CA GLU A 207 3.80 -25.39 -11.85
C GLU A 207 3.67 -24.03 -11.16
N PHE A 208 2.99 -23.99 -10.02
CA PHE A 208 2.83 -22.75 -9.25
C PHE A 208 4.10 -22.41 -8.45
N PRO A 209 4.78 -21.27 -8.73
CA PRO A 209 5.96 -20.88 -7.96
C PRO A 209 5.64 -20.57 -6.48
N LYS A 210 6.29 -21.28 -5.55
CA LYS A 210 6.02 -21.17 -4.09
C LYS A 210 6.13 -19.75 -3.54
N ASN A 211 7.04 -18.94 -4.07
CA ASN A 211 7.25 -17.56 -3.62
C ASN A 211 6.08 -16.64 -4.04
N LEU A 212 5.56 -16.82 -5.26
CA LEU A 212 4.44 -16.03 -5.79
C LEU A 212 3.14 -16.28 -5.00
N TYR A 213 2.95 -17.50 -4.51
CA TYR A 213 1.71 -17.88 -3.80
C TYR A 213 1.43 -16.92 -2.64
N ARG A 214 2.45 -16.67 -1.82
CA ARG A 214 2.33 -15.82 -0.63
C ARG A 214 2.30 -14.34 -1.01
N GLU A 215 3.06 -13.96 -2.03
CA GLU A 215 3.11 -12.58 -2.52
C GLU A 215 1.74 -12.12 -3.02
N ILE A 216 1.10 -12.89 -3.90
CA ILE A 216 -0.22 -12.58 -4.45
C ILE A 216 -1.27 -12.52 -3.34
N LEU A 217 -1.35 -13.56 -2.51
CA LEU A 217 -2.42 -13.67 -1.51
C LEU A 217 -2.33 -12.62 -0.41
N LYS A 218 -1.12 -12.24 0.04
CA LYS A 218 -0.98 -11.24 1.10
C LYS A 218 -1.52 -9.86 0.74
N GLU A 219 -1.62 -9.56 -0.55
CA GLU A 219 -2.14 -8.29 -0.99
C GLU A 219 -3.63 -8.15 -0.66
N PHE A 220 -4.47 -9.12 -0.98
CA PHE A 220 -5.94 -9.00 -0.86
C PHE A 220 -6.59 -10.03 0.08
N ALA A 221 -5.84 -11.00 0.58
CA ALA A 221 -6.34 -12.06 1.44
C ALA A 221 -5.58 -12.13 2.77
N VAL A 222 -6.21 -12.76 3.75
CA VAL A 222 -5.66 -13.04 5.07
C VAL A 222 -5.70 -14.55 5.33
N SER A 223 -4.65 -15.07 5.95
CA SER A 223 -4.57 -16.48 6.34
C SER A 223 -5.22 -16.66 7.71
N LYS A 224 -6.18 -17.57 7.81
CA LYS A 224 -6.82 -18.00 9.06
C LYS A 224 -6.54 -19.49 9.26
N GLY A 225 -5.33 -19.81 9.74
CA GLY A 225 -4.85 -21.20 9.79
C GLY A 225 -4.56 -21.76 8.39
N PRO A 226 -5.14 -22.92 7.99
CA PRO A 226 -4.87 -23.55 6.69
C PRO A 226 -5.70 -22.95 5.54
N VAL A 227 -6.59 -22.00 5.83
CA VAL A 227 -7.49 -21.38 4.85
C VAL A 227 -7.16 -19.91 4.65
N TRP A 228 -7.41 -19.43 3.44
CA TRP A 228 -7.33 -18.02 3.06
C TRP A 228 -8.74 -17.48 2.85
N SER A 229 -8.99 -16.28 3.34
CA SER A 229 -10.21 -15.51 3.09
C SER A 229 -9.85 -14.13 2.59
N LEU A 230 -10.74 -13.46 1.86
CA LEU A 230 -10.56 -12.03 1.54
C LEU A 230 -10.38 -11.21 2.82
N LYS A 231 -9.61 -10.12 2.72
CA LYS A 231 -9.58 -9.10 3.77
C LYS A 231 -10.94 -8.42 3.87
N GLU A 232 -11.24 -7.87 5.04
CA GLU A 232 -12.42 -7.04 5.19
C GLU A 232 -12.26 -5.76 4.36
N PRO A 233 -13.27 -5.39 3.56
CA PRO A 233 -13.19 -4.19 2.72
C PRO A 233 -13.13 -2.94 3.59
N SER A 234 -12.29 -1.99 3.17
CA SER A 234 -12.33 -0.61 3.68
C SER A 234 -13.55 0.17 3.18
#